data_AF-A0A967KEM3-F1
#
_entry.id   AF-A0A967KEM3-F1
#
_cell.length_a   1.000
_cell.length_b   1.000
_cell.length_c   1.000
_cell.angle_alpha   90.00
_cell.angle_beta   90.00
_cell.angle_gamma   90.00
#
_symmetry.space_group_name_H-M   'P 1'
#
loop_
_entity.id
_entity.type
_entity.pdbx_description
1 polymer ?
#
loop_
_entity_poly.entity_id
_entity_poly.type
_entity_poly.pdbx_seq_one_letter_code
_entity_poly.pdbx_strand_id
1 'polypeptide(L)'
;CETFAGFVWVNMDTDCAPLKDFLGPIWDEWSRYDLHTWRRYAARTVNLPCNWKVVLDNFNESYHVPTVHMGATTKFDRTKIQGNINTNYRETRFDLSDEGHNRMVMEGGYGVGSTDKEGNIIDPLAGQLRHWEIDPADFRGNPEATRRALQEAKRRLGPDRGYTHYDKVPNEQLTDAFHYTLFPNFAVSIWADGFHFLRALPHRTDPERCIFDNWWYASCPENDLGPVPTGIGLIDRDADVHREVFDYGEGWVGAGIDQDVEVFVKQQRGFRSRGFKGVYLSRQESRVRRYHELIDDYIEGRQPKAR
;
A
#
# COMPACT_ATOMS: atom_id res chain seq x y z
N CYS A 1 25.86 -3.54 1.25
CA CYS A 1 24.45 -3.95 1.42
C CYS A 1 24.12 -3.85 2.90
N GLU A 2 22.86 -3.57 3.22
CA GLU A 2 22.37 -3.42 4.59
C GLU A 2 21.05 -4.16 4.74
N THR A 3 20.65 -4.47 5.98
CA THR A 3 19.39 -5.15 6.28
C THR A 3 18.51 -4.26 7.14
N PHE A 4 17.22 -4.19 6.79
CA PHE A 4 16.25 -3.42 7.55
C PHE A 4 14.84 -3.97 7.32
N ALA A 5 14.01 -4.01 8.36
CA ALA A 5 12.62 -4.46 8.32
C ALA A 5 12.43 -5.87 7.69
N GLY A 6 13.43 -6.76 7.82
CA GLY A 6 13.40 -8.10 7.22
C GLY A 6 13.84 -8.17 5.76
N PHE A 7 14.20 -7.04 5.15
CA PHE A 7 14.62 -6.95 3.76
C PHE A 7 16.12 -6.72 3.63
N VAL A 8 16.69 -7.22 2.53
CA VAL A 8 18.07 -6.93 2.12
C VAL A 8 18.04 -5.79 1.12
N TRP A 9 18.78 -4.73 1.43
CA TRP A 9 18.92 -3.53 0.60
C TRP A 9 20.27 -3.52 -0.08
N VAL A 10 20.26 -3.29 -1.39
CA VAL A 10 21.45 -3.30 -2.23
C VAL A 10 21.53 -1.98 -2.97
N ASN A 11 22.64 -1.27 -2.76
CA ASN A 11 23.05 -0.15 -3.59
C ASN A 11 24.28 -0.58 -4.40
N MET A 12 24.32 -0.19 -5.67
CA MET A 12 25.46 -0.47 -6.56
C MET A 12 26.54 0.62 -6.46
N ASP A 13 26.19 1.79 -5.94
CA ASP A 13 27.15 2.83 -5.60
C ASP A 13 27.83 2.47 -4.27
N THR A 14 29.16 2.37 -4.29
CA THR A 14 29.96 2.04 -3.11
C THR A 14 30.17 3.21 -2.16
N ASP A 15 29.93 4.44 -2.64
CA ASP A 15 30.09 5.68 -1.87
C ASP A 15 28.72 6.22 -1.39
N CYS A 16 27.68 5.39 -1.44
CA CYS A 16 26.34 5.79 -1.05
C CYS A 16 26.22 6.09 0.45
N ALA A 17 25.23 6.91 0.80
CA ALA A 17 24.86 7.12 2.19
C ALA A 17 24.40 5.81 2.87
N PRO A 18 24.53 5.71 4.20
CA PRO A 18 23.94 4.61 4.97
C PRO A 18 22.44 4.46 4.71
N LEU A 19 21.93 3.22 4.73
CA LEU A 19 20.52 2.92 4.48
C LEU A 19 19.58 3.69 5.42
N LYS A 20 19.98 3.87 6.68
CA LYS A 20 19.21 4.65 7.65
C LYS A 20 19.03 6.10 7.21
N ASP A 21 20.10 6.73 6.73
CA ASP A 21 20.08 8.12 6.26
C ASP A 21 19.29 8.24 4.95
N PHE A 22 19.34 7.21 4.10
CA PHE A 22 18.53 7.14 2.88
C PHE A 22 17.03 6.99 3.17
N LEU A 23 16.65 6.15 4.14
CA LEU A 23 15.23 5.95 4.49
C LEU A 23 14.66 7.10 5.34
N GLY A 24 15.53 7.86 6.01
CA GLY A 24 15.18 9.00 6.85
C GLY A 24 14.08 8.64 7.86
N PRO A 25 12.95 9.37 7.91
CA PRO A 25 11.90 9.15 8.91
C PRO A 25 11.24 7.76 8.80
N ILE A 26 11.29 7.11 7.64
CA ILE A 26 10.69 5.78 7.44
C ILE A 26 11.41 4.73 8.29
N TRP A 27 12.72 4.90 8.53
CA TRP A 27 13.48 3.99 9.39
C TRP A 27 12.87 3.90 10.80
N ASP A 28 12.62 5.04 11.43
CA ASP A 28 12.12 5.08 12.80
C ASP A 28 10.67 4.60 12.91
N GLU A 29 9.89 4.77 11.85
CA GLU A 29 8.50 4.30 11.79
C GLU A 29 8.43 2.78 11.65
N TRP A 30 9.14 2.22 10.68
CA TRP A 30 9.10 0.78 10.40
C TRP A 30 9.79 -0.04 11.50
N SER A 31 10.73 0.54 12.23
CA SER A 31 11.37 -0.08 13.39
C SER A 31 10.38 -0.46 14.51
N ARG A 32 9.16 0.11 14.51
CA ARG A 32 8.14 -0.14 15.55
C ARG A 32 7.31 -1.40 15.31
N TYR A 33 7.25 -1.89 14.07
CA TYR A 33 6.36 -2.97 13.65
C TYR A 33 6.93 -4.38 13.80
N ASP A 34 8.22 -4.53 14.13
CA ASP A 34 8.95 -5.80 14.06
C ASP A 34 8.79 -6.54 12.72
N LEU A 35 8.72 -5.82 11.59
CA LEU A 35 8.45 -6.39 10.26
C LEU A 35 9.36 -7.56 9.88
N HIS A 36 10.57 -7.61 10.44
CA HIS A 36 11.51 -8.71 10.24
C HIS A 36 11.02 -10.08 10.74
N THR A 37 9.99 -10.11 11.59
CA THR A 37 9.35 -11.33 12.10
C THR A 37 8.16 -11.78 11.25
N TRP A 38 7.71 -10.95 10.31
CA TRP A 38 6.50 -11.21 9.52
C TRP A 38 6.78 -12.21 8.40
N ARG A 39 5.77 -13.00 8.05
CA ARG A 39 5.88 -14.03 7.00
C ARG A 39 5.17 -13.60 5.74
N ARG A 40 5.63 -14.13 4.60
CA ARG A 40 5.05 -13.89 3.28
C ARG A 40 3.89 -14.87 3.03
N TYR A 41 2.73 -14.32 2.69
CA TYR A 41 1.48 -15.05 2.43
C TYR A 41 0.98 -14.96 1.00
N ALA A 42 1.55 -14.07 0.17
CA ALA A 42 1.35 -14.09 -1.28
C ALA A 42 2.64 -13.66 -1.96
N ALA A 43 2.95 -14.25 -3.11
CA ALA A 43 4.17 -13.93 -3.84
C ALA A 43 4.00 -14.08 -5.35
N ARG A 44 3.42 -13.08 -6.01
CA ARG A 44 3.27 -13.09 -7.47
C ARG A 44 4.21 -12.09 -8.12
N THR A 45 4.80 -12.46 -9.23
CA THR A 45 5.65 -11.61 -10.06
C THR A 45 5.19 -11.66 -11.49
N VAL A 46 5.03 -10.50 -12.12
CA VAL A 46 4.57 -10.39 -13.49
C VAL A 46 5.54 -9.62 -14.33
N ASN A 47 5.83 -10.14 -15.52
CA ASN A 47 6.51 -9.37 -16.55
C ASN A 47 5.47 -8.50 -17.27
N LEU A 48 5.50 -7.20 -17.01
CA LEU A 48 4.53 -6.26 -17.55
C LEU A 48 5.05 -5.55 -18.81
N PRO A 49 4.20 -5.33 -19.82
CA PRO A 49 4.52 -4.53 -21.00
C PRO A 49 4.30 -3.03 -20.73
N CYS A 50 4.88 -2.53 -19.64
CA CYS A 50 4.94 -1.10 -19.34
C CYS A 50 6.29 -0.72 -18.72
N ASN A 51 6.66 0.56 -18.85
CA ASN A 51 7.79 1.10 -18.11
C ASN A 51 7.55 0.99 -16.60
N TRP A 52 8.57 0.66 -15.83
CA TRP A 52 8.46 0.52 -14.37
C TRP A 52 7.91 1.79 -13.69
N LYS A 53 8.18 2.99 -14.21
CA LYS A 53 7.66 4.25 -13.67
C LYS A 53 6.13 4.35 -13.74
N VAL A 54 5.50 3.76 -14.76
CA VAL A 54 4.03 3.71 -14.88
C VAL A 54 3.41 3.04 -13.66
N VAL A 55 4.05 1.99 -13.15
CA VAL A 55 3.59 1.29 -11.96
C VAL A 55 3.69 2.19 -10.73
N LEU A 56 4.82 2.88 -10.56
CA LEU A 56 5.02 3.77 -9.40
C LEU A 56 4.15 5.01 -9.48
N ASP A 57 3.84 5.53 -10.67
CA ASP A 57 2.92 6.65 -10.83
C ASP A 57 1.56 6.31 -10.22
N ASN A 58 1.02 5.12 -10.50
CA ASN A 58 -0.26 4.67 -9.95
C ASN A 58 -0.26 4.56 -8.42
N PHE A 59 0.81 4.03 -7.83
CA PHE A 59 0.90 3.91 -6.36
C PHE A 59 1.27 5.21 -5.64
N ASN A 60 1.65 6.25 -6.38
CA ASN A 60 1.92 7.59 -5.84
C ASN A 60 0.63 8.44 -5.73
N GLU A 61 -0.49 8.02 -6.27
CA GLU A 61 -1.75 8.75 -6.21
C GLU A 61 -2.93 7.86 -5.83
N SER A 62 -4.05 8.50 -5.53
CA SER A 62 -5.32 7.84 -5.19
C SER A 62 -6.50 8.36 -6.04
N TYR A 63 -6.20 9.09 -7.11
CA TYR A 63 -7.17 9.71 -8.00
C TYR A 63 -7.89 8.67 -8.86
N HIS A 64 -7.19 7.63 -9.31
CA HIS A 64 -7.78 6.56 -10.10
C HIS A 64 -8.77 5.69 -9.28
N VAL A 65 -8.55 5.59 -7.97
CA VAL A 65 -9.13 4.56 -7.10
C VAL A 65 -10.67 4.51 -7.20
N PRO A 66 -11.43 5.62 -7.12
CA PRO A 66 -12.89 5.58 -7.24
C PRO A 66 -13.39 5.17 -8.64
N THR A 67 -12.57 5.35 -9.68
CA THR A 67 -12.95 5.07 -11.07
C THR A 67 -12.53 3.69 -11.54
N VAL A 68 -11.36 3.22 -11.12
CA VAL A 68 -10.79 1.93 -11.53
C VAL A 68 -11.34 0.80 -10.67
N HIS A 69 -11.40 0.99 -9.35
CA HIS A 69 -11.88 -0.01 -8.41
C HIS A 69 -13.38 0.07 -8.16
N MET A 70 -14.18 0.18 -9.23
CA MET A 70 -15.64 0.32 -9.11
C MET A 70 -16.33 -0.87 -8.44
N GLY A 71 -15.75 -2.07 -8.52
CA GLY A 71 -16.27 -3.23 -7.79
C GLY A 71 -16.23 -3.02 -6.27
N ALA A 72 -15.33 -2.15 -5.82
CA ALA A 72 -15.24 -1.67 -4.44
C ALA A 72 -15.96 -0.32 -4.24
N THR A 73 -16.61 0.30 -5.23
CA THR A 73 -17.40 1.53 -5.02
C THR A 73 -18.86 1.25 -4.76
N THR A 74 -19.52 2.18 -4.06
CA THR A 74 -20.95 2.05 -3.81
C THR A 74 -21.73 2.16 -5.13
N LYS A 75 -22.76 1.33 -5.31
CA LYS A 75 -23.61 1.32 -6.52
C LYS A 75 -24.20 2.69 -6.87
N PHE A 76 -24.36 3.57 -5.88
CA PHE A 76 -25.04 4.86 -6.00
C PHE A 76 -24.10 6.07 -5.93
N ASP A 77 -22.82 5.88 -5.57
CA ASP A 77 -21.81 6.93 -5.52
C ASP A 77 -20.44 6.35 -5.90
N ARG A 78 -20.00 6.66 -7.13
CA ARG A 78 -18.72 6.20 -7.70
C ARG A 78 -17.53 7.05 -7.26
N THR A 79 -17.74 8.07 -6.44
CA THR A 79 -16.65 8.84 -5.81
C THR A 79 -16.19 8.23 -4.48
N LYS A 80 -16.77 7.06 -4.16
CA LYS A 80 -16.95 6.58 -2.80
C LYS A 80 -16.75 5.07 -2.75
N ILE A 81 -15.67 4.63 -2.10
CA ILE A 81 -15.26 3.23 -2.01
C ILE A 81 -15.88 2.60 -0.77
N GLN A 82 -16.67 1.55 -0.98
CA GLN A 82 -17.16 0.66 0.05
C GLN A 82 -15.97 -0.04 0.73
N GLY A 83 -15.77 0.30 2.00
CA GLY A 83 -14.72 -0.33 2.79
C GLY A 83 -14.62 0.27 4.18
N ASN A 84 -13.57 -0.13 4.88
CA ASN A 84 -13.18 0.37 6.19
C ASN A 84 -12.03 1.39 6.12
N ILE A 85 -11.72 1.89 4.92
CA ILE A 85 -10.71 2.93 4.67
C ILE A 85 -11.40 4.12 4.01
N ASN A 86 -11.09 5.31 4.49
CA ASN A 86 -11.51 6.57 3.94
C ASN A 86 -10.57 7.01 2.82
N THR A 87 -11.02 6.83 1.58
CA THR A 87 -10.23 7.13 0.38
C THR A 87 -10.47 8.54 -0.17
N ASN A 88 -11.13 9.42 0.59
CA ASN A 88 -11.36 10.79 0.15
C ASN A 88 -10.02 11.55 0.14
N TYR A 89 -9.60 12.05 -1.02
CA TYR A 89 -8.33 12.77 -1.17
C TYR A 89 -8.21 14.02 -0.30
N ARG A 90 -9.34 14.61 0.14
CA ARG A 90 -9.35 15.77 1.04
C ARG A 90 -9.00 15.43 2.48
N GLU A 91 -9.26 14.18 2.87
CA GLU A 91 -9.00 13.65 4.21
C GLU A 91 -7.72 12.80 4.22
N THR A 92 -7.20 12.44 3.05
CA THR A 92 -5.90 11.78 2.89
C THR A 92 -4.76 12.76 3.21
N ARG A 93 -3.88 12.38 4.13
CA ARG A 93 -2.64 13.13 4.39
C ARG A 93 -1.56 12.70 3.40
N PHE A 94 -0.88 13.67 2.80
CA PHE A 94 0.26 13.45 1.92
C PHE A 94 1.51 14.05 2.55
N ASP A 95 2.52 13.22 2.78
CA ASP A 95 3.80 13.64 3.36
C ASP A 95 4.93 13.38 2.37
N LEU A 96 5.85 14.34 2.25
CA LEU A 96 7.05 14.27 1.42
C LEU A 96 8.27 14.36 2.35
N SER A 97 9.23 13.47 2.16
CA SER A 97 10.50 13.47 2.90
C SER A 97 11.62 14.12 2.08
N ASP A 98 12.66 14.62 2.75
CA ASP A 98 13.80 15.27 2.10
C ASP A 98 14.64 14.25 1.31
N GLU A 99 14.64 12.99 1.75
CA GLU A 99 15.31 11.84 1.13
C GLU A 99 14.64 11.38 -0.18
N GLY A 100 13.52 12.02 -0.56
CA GLY A 100 12.84 11.75 -1.82
C GLY A 100 11.76 10.68 -1.75
N HIS A 101 11.57 10.08 -0.57
CA HIS A 101 10.43 9.20 -0.31
C HIS A 101 9.17 10.01 -0.02
N ASN A 102 8.03 9.36 -0.16
CA ASN A 102 6.75 9.99 0.14
C ASN A 102 5.77 8.97 0.71
N ARG A 103 4.72 9.46 1.37
CA ARG A 103 3.59 8.61 1.79
C ARG A 103 2.25 9.31 1.66
N MET A 104 1.21 8.50 1.49
CA MET A 104 -0.19 8.87 1.75
C MET A 104 -0.72 8.07 2.93
N VAL A 105 -1.46 8.73 3.82
CA VAL A 105 -2.12 8.08 4.96
C VAL A 105 -3.62 8.26 4.79
N MET A 106 -4.33 7.14 4.64
CA MET A 106 -5.79 7.10 4.53
C MET A 106 -6.36 6.55 5.84
N GLU A 107 -7.23 7.33 6.48
CA GLU A 107 -7.81 6.93 7.76
C GLU A 107 -8.61 5.64 7.61
N GLY A 108 -8.42 4.74 8.57
CA GLY A 108 -9.10 3.45 8.56
C GLY A 108 -9.96 3.24 9.79
N GLY A 109 -10.63 2.10 9.83
CA GLY A 109 -11.62 1.81 10.86
C GLY A 109 -12.94 2.53 10.66
N TYR A 110 -13.10 3.29 9.58
CA TYR A 110 -14.36 3.73 9.01
C TYR A 110 -14.13 4.06 7.54
N GLY A 111 -15.20 4.06 6.76
CA GLY A 111 -15.12 4.37 5.35
C GLY A 111 -16.51 4.58 4.79
N VAL A 112 -16.56 5.14 3.61
CA VAL A 112 -17.83 5.27 2.92
C VAL A 112 -18.41 3.89 2.61
N GLY A 113 -19.73 3.76 2.63
CA GLY A 113 -20.39 2.48 2.32
C GLY A 113 -20.17 1.42 3.40
N SER A 114 -19.62 1.80 4.55
CA SER A 114 -19.57 0.95 5.74
C SER A 114 -20.91 0.83 6.47
N THR A 115 -21.95 1.54 6.01
CA THR A 115 -23.30 1.49 6.58
C THR A 115 -24.38 1.16 5.55
N ASP A 116 -25.45 0.47 5.97
CA ASP A 116 -26.69 0.34 5.20
C ASP A 116 -27.57 1.60 5.28
N LYS A 117 -28.78 1.55 4.72
CA LYS A 117 -29.72 2.68 4.70
C LYS A 117 -30.29 2.99 6.09
N GLU A 118 -30.30 2.00 6.96
CA GLU A 118 -30.79 2.04 8.32
C GLU A 118 -29.71 2.51 9.31
N GLY A 119 -28.50 2.74 8.81
CA GLY A 119 -27.32 3.21 9.54
C GLY A 119 -26.54 2.11 10.26
N ASN A 120 -26.85 0.83 10.03
CA ASN A 120 -26.13 -0.28 10.64
C ASN A 120 -24.77 -0.44 9.97
N ILE A 121 -23.74 -0.77 10.76
CA ILE A 121 -22.42 -1.09 10.22
C ILE A 121 -22.49 -2.43 9.46
N ILE A 122 -21.98 -2.46 8.23
CA ILE A 122 -21.95 -3.65 7.36
C ILE A 122 -20.53 -4.15 7.11
N ASP A 123 -20.42 -5.36 6.55
CA ASP A 123 -19.14 -5.95 6.19
C ASP A 123 -18.44 -5.16 5.06
N PRO A 124 -17.10 -5.07 5.08
CA PRO A 124 -16.18 -5.81 5.97
C PRO A 124 -15.94 -5.19 7.35
N LEU A 125 -16.38 -3.94 7.60
CA LEU A 125 -16.11 -3.26 8.88
C LEU A 125 -16.79 -3.96 10.06
N ALA A 126 -18.02 -4.44 9.89
CA ALA A 126 -18.74 -5.16 10.93
C ALA A 126 -17.99 -6.43 11.37
N GLY A 127 -17.44 -7.20 10.42
CA GLY A 127 -16.60 -8.36 10.70
C GLY A 127 -15.32 -8.00 11.45
N GLN A 128 -14.68 -6.88 11.08
CA GLN A 128 -13.51 -6.38 11.80
C GLN A 128 -13.81 -6.02 13.25
N LEU A 129 -14.93 -5.32 13.50
CA LEU A 129 -15.38 -4.98 14.85
C LEU A 129 -15.63 -6.23 15.70
N ARG A 130 -16.38 -7.21 15.17
CA ARG A 130 -16.65 -8.47 15.86
C ARG A 130 -15.37 -9.24 16.18
N HIS A 131 -14.41 -9.26 15.25
CA HIS A 131 -13.12 -9.91 15.48
C HIS A 131 -12.38 -9.30 16.69
N TRP A 132 -12.50 -7.98 16.89
CA TRP A 132 -11.93 -7.26 18.03
C TRP A 132 -12.89 -7.12 19.22
N GLU A 133 -13.89 -8.00 19.32
CA GLU A 133 -14.85 -8.07 20.43
C GLU A 133 -15.64 -6.77 20.64
N ILE A 134 -15.96 -6.08 19.55
CA ILE A 134 -16.79 -4.88 19.52
C ILE A 134 -18.11 -5.24 18.82
N ASP A 135 -19.25 -4.88 19.43
CA ASP A 135 -20.56 -5.03 18.80
C ASP A 135 -20.77 -3.91 17.74
N PRO A 136 -20.93 -4.23 16.45
CA PRO A 136 -21.19 -3.22 15.44
C PRO A 136 -22.49 -2.43 15.66
N ALA A 137 -23.46 -2.99 16.40
CA ALA A 137 -24.73 -2.34 16.70
C ALA A 137 -24.56 -1.06 17.55
N ASP A 138 -23.50 -0.98 18.37
CA ASP A 138 -23.18 0.18 19.22
C ASP A 138 -22.86 1.44 18.40
N PHE A 139 -22.57 1.28 17.11
CA PHE A 139 -22.14 2.37 16.22
C PHE A 139 -23.18 2.72 15.16
N ARG A 140 -24.42 2.25 15.32
CA ARG A 140 -25.50 2.56 14.38
C ARG A 140 -25.68 4.07 14.23
N GLY A 141 -25.55 4.57 13.00
CA GLY A 141 -25.65 6.01 12.69
C GLY A 141 -24.43 6.84 13.12
N ASN A 142 -23.38 6.22 13.67
CA ASN A 142 -22.13 6.87 14.05
C ASN A 142 -20.89 6.04 13.64
N PRO A 143 -20.68 5.79 12.33
CA PRO A 143 -19.58 4.97 11.85
C PRO A 143 -18.20 5.59 12.09
N GLU A 144 -18.05 6.89 12.31
CA GLU A 144 -16.72 7.47 12.55
C GLU A 144 -16.14 7.03 13.91
N ALA A 145 -17.00 6.75 14.89
CA ALA A 145 -16.58 6.31 16.22
C ALA A 145 -15.96 4.89 16.23
N THR A 146 -16.17 4.08 15.18
CA THR A 146 -15.58 2.72 15.10
C THR A 146 -14.06 2.76 15.00
N ARG A 147 -13.47 3.81 14.40
CA ARG A 147 -12.01 3.95 14.31
C ARG A 147 -11.37 3.97 15.70
N ARG A 148 -11.87 4.83 16.58
CA ARG A 148 -11.35 4.94 17.95
C ARG A 148 -11.57 3.64 18.73
N ALA A 149 -12.75 3.05 18.62
CA ALA A 149 -13.07 1.79 19.29
C ALA A 149 -12.13 0.65 18.85
N LEU A 150 -11.83 0.54 17.55
CA LEU A 150 -10.87 -0.42 17.01
C LEU A 150 -9.46 -0.19 17.54
N GLN A 151 -8.99 1.06 17.59
CA GLN A 151 -7.68 1.40 18.15
C GLN A 151 -7.55 1.00 19.62
N GLU A 152 -8.58 1.32 20.43
CA GLU A 152 -8.63 0.98 21.86
C GLU A 152 -8.70 -0.54 22.08
N ALA A 153 -9.53 -1.26 21.32
CA ALA A 153 -9.64 -2.71 21.41
C ALA A 153 -8.36 -3.42 20.97
N LYS A 154 -7.75 -2.98 19.85
CA LYS A 154 -6.46 -3.50 19.40
C LYS A 154 -5.39 -3.30 20.47
N ARG A 155 -5.26 -2.10 21.04
CA ARG A 155 -4.30 -1.84 22.12
C ARG A 155 -4.50 -2.77 23.32
N ARG A 156 -5.76 -3.01 23.70
CA ARG A 156 -6.11 -3.83 24.86
C ARG A 156 -5.93 -5.33 24.62
N LEU A 157 -6.36 -5.84 23.47
CA LEU A 157 -6.46 -7.28 23.19
C LEU A 157 -5.27 -7.82 22.37
N GLY A 158 -4.60 -6.94 21.62
CA GLY A 158 -3.53 -7.30 20.70
C GLY A 158 -2.35 -8.02 21.35
N PRO A 159 -1.77 -7.49 22.45
CA PRO A 159 -0.66 -8.14 23.14
C PRO A 159 -0.97 -9.58 23.57
N ASP A 160 -2.14 -9.81 24.18
CA ASP A 160 -2.58 -11.15 24.61
C ASP A 160 -2.81 -12.10 23.42
N ARG A 161 -3.19 -11.54 22.26
CA ARG A 161 -3.33 -12.30 21.02
C ARG A 161 -2.00 -12.59 20.32
N GLY A 162 -0.89 -11.98 20.76
CA GLY A 162 0.45 -12.15 20.21
C GLY A 162 0.88 -11.08 19.20
N TYR A 163 0.13 -9.97 19.09
CA TYR A 163 0.53 -8.81 18.28
C TYR A 163 1.50 -7.91 19.05
N THR A 164 2.75 -8.37 19.19
CA THR A 164 3.78 -7.73 20.05
C THR A 164 4.16 -6.31 19.65
N HIS A 165 3.94 -5.93 18.39
CA HIS A 165 4.23 -4.59 17.88
C HIS A 165 3.17 -3.55 18.24
N TYR A 166 1.98 -3.97 18.69
CA TYR A 166 0.88 -3.05 18.93
C TYR A 166 1.22 -1.99 19.98
N ASP A 167 1.97 -2.33 21.03
CA ASP A 167 2.37 -1.37 22.08
C ASP A 167 3.36 -0.30 21.61
N LYS A 168 4.02 -0.51 20.46
CA LYS A 168 5.09 0.36 19.95
C LYS A 168 4.62 1.30 18.86
N VAL A 169 3.58 0.91 18.12
CA VAL A 169 3.03 1.73 17.03
C VAL A 169 2.05 2.77 17.58
N PRO A 170 1.99 3.99 17.00
CA PRO A 170 0.95 4.98 17.29
C PRO A 170 -0.46 4.45 16.91
N ASN A 171 -1.51 5.03 17.49
CA ASN A 171 -2.88 4.54 17.31
C ASN A 171 -3.34 4.57 15.84
N GLU A 172 -2.92 5.57 15.08
CA GLU A 172 -3.22 5.70 13.65
C GLU A 172 -2.78 4.43 12.89
N GLN A 173 -1.63 3.86 13.25
CA GLN A 173 -1.08 2.65 12.62
C GLN A 173 -1.84 1.35 12.97
N LEU A 174 -2.77 1.40 13.94
CA LEU A 174 -3.64 0.27 14.26
C LEU A 174 -4.85 0.16 13.31
N THR A 175 -5.22 1.25 12.63
CA THR A 175 -6.42 1.32 11.76
C THR A 175 -6.12 1.78 10.35
N ASP A 176 -5.27 2.79 10.19
CA ASP A 176 -5.11 3.54 8.95
C ASP A 176 -4.20 2.80 7.97
N ALA A 177 -4.37 3.12 6.69
CA ALA A 177 -3.51 2.60 5.62
C ALA A 177 -2.38 3.59 5.35
N PHE A 178 -1.14 3.17 5.65
CA PHE A 178 0.06 3.95 5.35
C PHE A 178 0.67 3.44 4.05
N HIS A 179 0.52 4.19 2.97
CA HIS A 179 1.08 3.86 1.67
C HIS A 179 2.31 4.69 1.38
N TYR A 180 3.47 4.07 1.29
CA TYR A 180 4.73 4.71 1.01
C TYR A 180 5.17 4.45 -0.43
N THR A 181 5.90 5.40 -1.01
CA THR A 181 6.73 5.18 -2.19
C THR A 181 8.17 5.47 -1.77
N LEU A 182 8.95 4.41 -1.67
CA LEU A 182 10.38 4.46 -1.42
C LEU A 182 11.07 4.53 -2.78
N PHE A 183 11.61 5.70 -3.07
CA PHE A 183 12.39 5.94 -4.27
C PHE A 183 13.54 4.92 -4.37
N PRO A 184 13.87 4.40 -5.57
CA PRO A 184 13.21 4.72 -6.83
C PRO A 184 11.93 3.91 -7.04
N ASN A 185 11.88 2.64 -6.66
CA ASN A 185 10.98 1.70 -7.34
C ASN A 185 10.22 0.73 -6.43
N PHE A 186 10.02 1.13 -5.18
CA PHE A 186 9.33 0.31 -4.20
C PHE A 186 8.13 1.07 -3.60
N ALA A 187 6.93 0.68 -3.99
CA ALA A 187 5.70 1.08 -3.33
C ALA A 187 5.32 0.05 -2.27
N VAL A 188 4.69 0.51 -1.19
CA VAL A 188 4.36 -0.37 -0.08
C VAL A 188 3.20 0.17 0.73
N SER A 189 2.26 -0.71 1.06
CA SER A 189 1.13 -0.39 1.93
C SER A 189 1.30 -1.13 3.25
N ILE A 190 1.29 -0.40 4.36
CA ILE A 190 1.40 -0.98 5.70
C ILE A 190 0.10 -0.69 6.45
N TRP A 191 -0.50 -1.75 6.95
CA TRP A 191 -1.54 -1.73 7.97
C TRP A 191 -0.97 -2.28 9.27
N ALA A 192 -1.77 -2.28 10.33
CA ALA A 192 -1.41 -2.86 11.62
C ALA A 192 -0.79 -4.26 11.49
N ASP A 193 -1.36 -5.12 10.65
CA ASP A 193 -1.05 -6.56 10.64
C ASP A 193 -0.57 -7.08 9.29
N GLY A 194 -0.52 -6.21 8.28
CA GLY A 194 -0.30 -6.58 6.88
C GLY A 194 0.58 -5.57 6.16
N PHE A 195 1.43 -6.09 5.27
CA PHE A 195 2.40 -5.33 4.50
C PHE A 195 2.33 -5.79 3.04
N HIS A 196 1.87 -4.90 2.17
CA HIS A 196 1.72 -5.13 0.75
C HIS A 196 2.94 -4.62 0.02
N PHE A 197 3.76 -5.54 -0.47
CA PHE A 197 5.03 -5.27 -1.12
C PHE A 197 4.81 -5.14 -2.64
N LEU A 198 5.08 -3.95 -3.20
CA LEU A 198 4.85 -3.61 -4.61
C LEU A 198 6.14 -3.04 -5.22
N ARG A 199 6.94 -3.88 -5.90
CA ARG A 199 8.23 -3.46 -6.48
C ARG A 199 8.22 -3.57 -7.99
N ALA A 200 8.60 -2.50 -8.69
CA ALA A 200 8.74 -2.53 -10.15
C ALA A 200 10.21 -2.40 -10.58
N LEU A 201 10.79 -3.45 -11.12
CA LEU A 201 12.16 -3.44 -11.64
C LEU A 201 12.15 -3.07 -13.13
N PRO A 202 13.00 -2.13 -13.59
CA PRO A 202 13.17 -1.90 -15.01
C PRO A 202 13.61 -3.18 -15.73
N HIS A 203 13.07 -3.43 -16.92
CA HIS A 203 13.62 -4.49 -17.77
C HIS A 203 15.04 -4.12 -18.21
N ARG A 204 15.91 -5.14 -18.36
CA ARG A 204 17.35 -4.95 -18.59
C ARG A 204 17.68 -4.11 -19.83
N THR A 205 16.87 -4.21 -20.88
CA THR A 205 17.15 -3.60 -22.19
C THR A 205 15.95 -2.94 -22.84
N ASP A 206 14.75 -3.10 -22.29
CA ASP A 206 13.52 -2.66 -22.93
C ASP A 206 12.82 -1.63 -22.04
N PRO A 207 12.84 -0.34 -22.40
CA PRO A 207 12.20 0.69 -21.59
C PRO A 207 10.67 0.57 -21.56
N GLU A 208 10.06 -0.27 -22.40
CA GLU A 208 8.61 -0.50 -22.42
C GLU A 208 8.20 -1.73 -21.61
N ARG A 209 9.13 -2.32 -20.84
CA ARG A 209 8.86 -3.49 -19.99
C ARG A 209 9.39 -3.31 -18.58
N CYS A 210 8.76 -4.00 -17.63
CA CYS A 210 9.23 -4.11 -16.26
C CYS A 210 8.89 -5.48 -15.65
N ILE A 211 9.54 -5.81 -14.55
CA ILE A 211 9.20 -6.95 -13.70
C ILE A 211 8.53 -6.39 -12.46
N PHE A 212 7.29 -6.78 -12.20
CA PHE A 212 6.49 -6.27 -11.09
C PHE A 212 6.24 -7.36 -10.05
N ASP A 213 6.75 -7.16 -8.84
CA ASP A 213 6.50 -8.01 -7.69
C ASP A 213 5.29 -7.48 -6.90
N ASN A 214 4.29 -8.34 -6.71
CA ASN A 214 3.10 -8.12 -5.90
C ASN A 214 3.01 -9.18 -4.80
N TRP A 215 3.57 -8.88 -3.62
CA TRP A 215 3.67 -9.82 -2.52
C TRP A 215 2.90 -9.31 -1.29
N TRP A 216 2.48 -10.23 -0.44
CA TRP A 216 1.81 -9.91 0.82
C TRP A 216 2.55 -10.52 1.98
N TYR A 217 2.75 -9.73 3.04
CA TYR A 217 3.31 -10.18 4.30
C TYR A 217 2.33 -9.86 5.42
N ALA A 218 2.37 -10.66 6.50
CA ALA A 218 1.57 -10.40 7.68
C ALA A 218 2.31 -10.82 8.95
N SER A 219 1.97 -10.16 10.06
CA SER A 219 2.42 -10.56 11.40
C SER A 219 1.95 -11.97 11.73
N CYS A 220 2.68 -12.70 12.58
CA CYS A 220 2.36 -14.07 12.97
C CYS A 220 2.01 -14.14 14.47
N PRO A 221 0.83 -13.65 14.88
CA PRO A 221 0.41 -13.69 16.28
C PRO A 221 0.24 -15.14 16.78
N GLU A 222 0.67 -15.41 18.01
CA GLU A 222 0.65 -16.77 18.59
C GLU A 222 -0.77 -17.29 18.85
N ASN A 223 -1.70 -16.41 19.24
CA ASN A 223 -3.04 -16.79 19.70
C ASN A 223 -4.16 -16.35 18.75
N ASP A 224 -3.83 -15.87 17.55
CA ASP A 224 -4.78 -15.51 16.50
C ASP A 224 -4.44 -16.24 15.19
N LEU A 225 -4.95 -17.48 15.11
CA LEU A 225 -4.59 -18.44 14.06
C LEU A 225 -5.51 -18.36 12.83
N GLY A 226 -6.37 -17.34 12.75
CA GLY A 226 -7.24 -17.14 11.59
C GLY A 226 -6.43 -16.94 10.29
N PRO A 227 -7.00 -17.31 9.13
CA PRO A 227 -6.31 -17.15 7.86
C PRO A 227 -6.02 -15.68 7.56
N VAL A 228 -4.94 -15.44 6.82
CA VAL A 228 -4.48 -14.10 6.42
C VAL A 228 -5.29 -13.63 5.22
N PRO A 229 -6.02 -12.51 5.31
CA PRO A 229 -6.58 -11.87 4.12
C PRO A 229 -5.47 -11.24 3.30
N THR A 230 -5.42 -11.62 2.01
CA THR A 230 -4.49 -11.09 1.02
C THR A 230 -5.26 -10.59 -0.21
N GLY A 231 -4.56 -9.91 -1.13
CA GLY A 231 -5.14 -9.51 -2.42
C GLY A 231 -5.53 -10.68 -3.35
N ILE A 232 -5.14 -11.91 -3.02
CA ILE A 232 -5.41 -13.13 -3.79
C ILE A 232 -6.35 -14.11 -3.08
N GLY A 233 -6.85 -13.75 -1.89
CA GLY A 233 -7.75 -14.58 -1.08
C GLY A 233 -7.31 -14.73 0.37
N LEU A 234 -8.00 -15.59 1.12
CA LEU A 234 -7.63 -16.00 2.46
C LEU A 234 -6.57 -17.11 2.39
N ILE A 235 -5.45 -16.95 3.08
CA ILE A 235 -4.33 -17.89 3.08
C ILE A 235 -4.09 -18.39 4.50
N ASP A 236 -4.03 -19.71 4.68
CA ASP A 236 -3.78 -20.32 5.99
C ASP A 236 -2.41 -19.91 6.54
N ARG A 237 -2.30 -19.81 7.87
CA ARG A 237 -1.12 -19.28 8.55
C ARG A 237 0.14 -20.13 8.37
N ASP A 238 -0.05 -21.43 8.16
CA ASP A 238 0.97 -22.45 7.96
C ASP A 238 1.20 -22.81 6.48
N ALA A 239 0.49 -22.16 5.55
CA ALA A 239 0.65 -22.40 4.13
C ALA A 239 2.08 -22.11 3.65
N ASP A 240 2.63 -23.02 2.84
CA ASP A 240 3.90 -22.81 2.15
C ASP A 240 3.66 -22.00 0.87
N VAL A 241 4.09 -20.74 0.88
CA VAL A 241 3.84 -19.78 -0.22
C VAL A 241 5.08 -19.61 -1.09
N HIS A 242 5.06 -20.32 -2.22
CA HIS A 242 6.04 -20.18 -3.28
C HIS A 242 5.80 -18.94 -4.14
N ARG A 243 6.86 -18.45 -4.78
CA ARG A 243 6.78 -17.35 -5.72
C ARG A 243 6.29 -17.85 -7.07
N GLU A 244 5.18 -17.30 -7.54
CA GLU A 244 4.65 -17.51 -8.88
C GLU A 244 5.18 -16.41 -9.81
N VAL A 245 5.67 -16.79 -10.99
CA VAL A 245 6.19 -15.85 -12.01
C VAL A 245 5.51 -16.14 -13.34
N PHE A 246 4.94 -15.13 -13.98
CA PHE A 246 4.23 -15.28 -15.25
C PHE A 246 4.29 -14.02 -16.11
N ASP A 247 4.01 -14.15 -17.41
CA ASP A 247 3.88 -13.00 -18.30
C ASP A 247 2.49 -12.37 -18.20
N TYR A 248 2.38 -11.09 -18.56
CA TYR A 248 1.11 -10.39 -18.61
C TYR A 248 0.06 -11.14 -19.45
N GLY A 249 -1.10 -11.42 -18.85
CA GLY A 249 -2.22 -12.14 -19.46
C GLY A 249 -2.21 -13.66 -19.24
N GLU A 250 -1.15 -14.22 -18.64
CA GLU A 250 -1.03 -15.67 -18.39
C GLU A 250 -1.41 -16.08 -16.96
N GLY A 251 -1.56 -15.11 -16.06
CA GLY A 251 -1.92 -15.35 -14.67
C GLY A 251 -2.68 -14.17 -14.07
N TRP A 252 -3.18 -14.40 -12.86
CA TRP A 252 -3.95 -13.44 -12.09
C TRP A 252 -3.08 -12.88 -10.96
N VAL A 253 -2.99 -11.57 -10.76
CA VAL A 253 -2.20 -10.96 -9.67
C VAL A 253 -3.00 -10.59 -8.44
N GLY A 254 -4.32 -10.56 -8.56
CA GLY A 254 -5.22 -10.20 -7.46
C GLY A 254 -6.27 -9.21 -7.93
N ALA A 255 -7.45 -9.21 -7.30
CA ALA A 255 -8.64 -8.55 -7.85
C ALA A 255 -8.45 -7.03 -8.08
N GLY A 256 -7.79 -6.33 -7.13
CA GLY A 256 -7.48 -4.91 -7.27
C GLY A 256 -6.33 -4.66 -8.24
N ILE A 257 -5.24 -5.40 -8.10
CA ILE A 257 -4.01 -5.18 -8.87
C ILE A 257 -4.18 -5.52 -10.36
N ASP A 258 -5.03 -6.49 -10.72
CA ASP A 258 -5.35 -6.75 -12.13
C ASP A 258 -5.99 -5.53 -12.81
N GLN A 259 -6.85 -4.80 -12.09
CA GLN A 259 -7.50 -3.59 -12.59
C GLN A 259 -6.47 -2.47 -12.81
N ASP A 260 -5.49 -2.34 -11.91
CA ASP A 260 -4.38 -1.39 -12.07
C ASP A 260 -3.49 -1.78 -13.26
N VAL A 261 -3.14 -3.06 -13.38
CA VAL A 261 -2.33 -3.59 -14.48
C VAL A 261 -2.97 -3.29 -15.83
N GLU A 262 -4.30 -3.41 -15.96
CA GLU A 262 -5.01 -3.00 -17.17
C GLU A 262 -4.80 -1.51 -17.51
N VAL A 263 -4.80 -0.64 -16.50
CA VAL A 263 -4.54 0.80 -16.66
C VAL A 263 -3.09 1.02 -17.09
N PHE A 264 -2.13 0.33 -16.49
CA PHE A 264 -0.69 0.48 -16.79
C PHE A 264 -0.40 0.23 -18.27
N VAL A 265 -0.91 -0.89 -18.79
CA VAL A 265 -0.67 -1.30 -20.19
C VAL A 265 -1.32 -0.33 -21.16
N LYS A 266 -2.54 0.15 -20.86
CA LYS A 266 -3.24 1.16 -21.68
C LYS A 266 -2.52 2.51 -21.62
N GLN A 267 -2.04 2.93 -20.45
CA GLN A 267 -1.32 4.19 -20.25
C GLN A 267 0.03 4.19 -21.01
N GLN A 268 0.82 3.11 -20.88
CA GLN A 268 2.07 2.94 -21.64
C GLN A 268 1.83 3.10 -23.14
N ARG A 269 0.82 2.43 -23.69
CA ARG A 269 0.48 2.54 -25.11
C ARG A 269 0.12 3.98 -25.51
N GLY A 270 -0.59 4.69 -24.63
CA GLY A 270 -0.91 6.12 -24.81
C GLY A 270 0.34 7.00 -24.88
N PHE A 271 1.31 6.80 -23.98
CA PHE A 271 2.56 7.56 -23.94
C PHE A 271 3.43 7.41 -25.19
N ARG A 272 3.25 6.33 -25.96
CA ARG A 272 3.96 6.10 -27.22
C ARG A 272 3.34 6.80 -28.42
N SER A 273 2.16 7.39 -28.28
CA SER A 273 1.53 8.18 -29.33
C SER A 273 2.39 9.40 -29.68
N ARG A 274 2.61 9.66 -30.97
CA ARG A 274 3.27 10.90 -31.44
C ARG A 274 2.53 12.18 -31.00
N GLY A 275 1.24 12.04 -30.71
CA GLY A 275 0.38 13.12 -30.23
C GLY A 275 0.52 13.40 -28.73
N PHE A 276 1.13 12.48 -27.97
CA PHE A 276 1.40 12.71 -26.55
C PHE A 276 2.53 13.74 -26.41
N LYS A 277 2.29 14.78 -25.60
CA LYS A 277 3.23 15.89 -25.37
C LYS A 277 3.61 16.05 -23.90
N GLY A 278 3.10 15.20 -23.02
CA GLY A 278 3.22 15.31 -21.57
C GLY A 278 1.87 15.22 -20.87
N VAL A 279 1.90 15.26 -19.54
CA VAL A 279 0.72 15.21 -18.67
C VAL A 279 0.53 16.53 -17.93
N TYR A 280 -0.71 16.85 -17.61
CA TYR A 280 -1.05 17.85 -16.61
C TYR A 280 -1.49 17.12 -15.36
N LEU A 281 -0.71 17.28 -14.28
CA LEU A 281 -1.00 16.65 -13.00
C LEU A 281 -1.94 17.52 -12.18
N SER A 282 -2.95 16.89 -11.59
CA SER A 282 -3.84 17.51 -10.63
C SER A 282 -3.14 17.78 -9.30
N ARG A 283 -3.78 18.54 -8.41
CA ARG A 283 -3.25 18.79 -7.06
C ARG A 283 -3.11 17.51 -6.22
N GLN A 284 -3.96 16.51 -6.47
CA GLN A 284 -3.91 15.21 -5.78
C GLN A 284 -2.66 14.40 -6.18
N GLU A 285 -2.09 14.66 -7.35
CA GLU A 285 -0.92 13.96 -7.90
C GLU A 285 0.41 14.64 -7.54
N SER A 286 0.45 15.41 -6.45
CA SER A 286 1.67 16.10 -5.99
C SER A 286 2.84 15.15 -5.72
N ARG A 287 2.56 13.93 -5.24
CA ARG A 287 3.55 12.86 -5.05
C ARG A 287 4.12 12.36 -6.37
N VAL A 288 3.28 12.17 -7.39
CA VAL A 288 3.72 11.82 -8.76
C VAL A 288 4.62 12.91 -9.32
N ARG A 289 4.22 14.18 -9.15
CA ARG A 289 5.04 15.31 -9.58
C ARG A 289 6.41 15.32 -8.90
N ARG A 290 6.45 15.25 -7.56
CA ARG A 290 7.71 15.23 -6.80
C ARG A 290 8.60 14.06 -7.20
N TYR A 291 7.99 12.91 -7.46
CA TYR A 291 8.69 11.71 -7.88
C TYR A 291 9.39 11.88 -9.23
N HIS A 292 8.71 12.44 -10.24
CA HIS A 292 9.35 12.73 -11.54
C HIS A 292 10.37 13.86 -11.48
N GLU A 293 10.13 14.92 -10.69
CA GLU A 293 11.15 15.97 -10.45
C GLU A 293 12.44 15.36 -9.88
N LEU A 294 12.33 14.40 -8.95
CA LEU A 294 13.47 13.71 -8.39
C LEU A 294 14.18 12.81 -9.42
N ILE A 295 13.42 12.10 -10.27
CA ILE A 295 14.01 11.30 -11.36
C ILE A 295 14.82 12.18 -12.29
N ASP A 296 14.27 13.32 -12.71
CA ASP A 296 14.95 14.28 -13.57
C ASP A 296 16.23 14.82 -12.90
N ASP A 297 16.16 15.15 -11.61
CA ASP A 297 17.33 15.56 -10.84
C ASP A 297 18.43 14.48 -10.80
N TYR A 298 18.07 13.21 -10.63
CA TYR A 298 19.05 12.10 -10.69
C TYR A 298 19.66 11.93 -12.10
N ILE A 299 18.84 12.04 -13.15
CA ILE A 299 19.29 11.93 -14.54
C ILE A 299 20.24 13.08 -14.89
N GLU A 300 19.94 14.28 -14.40
CA GLU A 300 20.70 15.49 -14.67
C GLU A 300 21.87 15.71 -13.70
N GLY A 301 22.09 14.79 -12.74
CA GLY A 301 23.18 14.87 -11.76
C GLY A 301 23.00 15.93 -10.67
N ARG A 302 21.76 16.42 -10.47
CA ARG A 302 21.36 17.37 -9.42
C ARG A 302 20.81 16.68 -8.17
N GLN A 303 21.45 15.58 -7.75
CA GLN A 303 20.97 14.79 -6.63
C GLN A 303 20.68 15.67 -5.40
N PRO A 304 19.60 15.40 -4.63
CA PRO A 304 19.35 16.09 -3.38
C PRO A 304 20.59 15.97 -2.51
N LYS A 305 21.20 17.10 -2.16
CA LYS A 305 22.31 17.09 -1.19
C LYS A 305 21.72 16.65 0.14
N ALA A 306 22.27 15.58 0.73
CA ALA A 306 22.01 15.24 2.12
C ALA A 306 22.22 16.52 2.95
N ARG A 307 21.19 16.94 3.68
CA ARG A 307 21.25 18.12 4.54
C ARG A 307 21.97 17.80 5.84
#